data_AF-A0A6I6HFY6-F1
#
_entry.id   AF-A0A6I6HFY6-F1
#
_cell.length_a   1.000
_cell.length_b   1.000
_cell.length_c   1.000
_cell.angle_alpha   90.00
_cell.angle_beta   90.00
_cell.angle_gamma   90.00
#
_symmetry.space_group_name_H-M   'P 1'
#
loop_
_entity.id
_entity.type
_entity.pdbx_description
1 polymer ?
#
loop_
_entity_poly.entity_id
_entity_poly.type
_entity_poly.pdbx_seq_one_letter_code
_entity_poly.pdbx_strand_id
1 'polypeptide(L)'
;MTRAQVRRRFELAWWQYLALALAPLLVFAWAFGDLQALIAVLAMPVFIAGVASMFLSLPRFGAYKRALIATQKALDSDAEPGAWTELARVRRLGMLFACLPAWISALSVFVGLEAVPQILLAISSLVLLYLYRIPRQLG
;
A
#
# COMPACT_ATOMS: atom_id res chain seq x y z
N MET A 1 17.69 7.61 18.53
CA MET A 1 16.55 6.65 18.53
C MET A 1 17.12 5.25 18.57
N THR A 2 16.53 4.33 19.34
CA THR A 2 16.98 2.93 19.35
C THR A 2 16.37 2.14 18.18
N ARG A 3 17.03 1.09 17.71
CA ARG A 3 16.54 0.23 16.61
C ARG A 3 15.15 -0.36 16.91
N ALA A 4 14.88 -0.70 18.17
CA ALA A 4 13.56 -1.17 18.62
C ALA A 4 12.45 -0.12 18.44
N GLN A 5 12.73 1.16 18.70
CA GLN A 5 11.77 2.25 18.47
C GLN A 5 11.48 2.44 16.98
N VAL A 6 12.52 2.34 16.14
CA VAL A 6 12.39 2.42 14.68
C VAL A 6 11.52 1.27 14.16
N ARG A 7 11.73 0.03 14.63
CA ARG A 7 10.90 -1.13 14.27
C ARG A 7 9.44 -0.91 14.62
N ARG A 8 9.15 -0.51 15.86
CA ARG A 8 7.78 -0.25 16.32
C ARG A 8 7.10 0.81 15.46
N ARG A 9 7.80 1.89 15.09
CA ARG A 9 7.27 2.93 14.19
C ARG A 9 6.95 2.37 12.81
N PHE A 10 7.79 1.50 12.24
CA PHE A 10 7.50 0.90 10.94
C PHE A 10 6.32 -0.07 10.98
N GLU A 11 6.15 -0.83 12.07
CA GLU A 11 5.00 -1.71 12.27
C GLU A 11 3.70 -0.92 12.41
N LEU A 12 3.70 0.12 13.24
CA LEU A 12 2.54 1.02 13.38
C LEU A 12 2.19 1.68 12.05
N ALA A 13 3.19 2.21 11.33
CA ALA A 13 2.99 2.77 10.01
C ALA A 13 2.40 1.74 9.04
N TRP A 14 2.80 0.46 9.13
CA TRP A 14 2.22 -0.58 8.28
C TRP A 14 0.71 -0.71 8.49
N TRP A 15 0.28 -0.79 9.75
CA TRP A 15 -1.14 -0.86 10.11
C TRP A 15 -1.92 0.39 9.71
N GLN A 16 -1.32 1.58 9.86
CA GLN A 16 -1.94 2.83 9.41
C GLN A 16 -2.21 2.82 7.91
N TYR A 17 -1.28 2.31 7.10
CA TYR A 17 -1.45 2.21 5.65
C TYR A 17 -2.43 1.11 5.25
N LEU A 18 -2.50 0.02 6.01
CA LEU A 18 -3.54 -0.98 5.81
C LEU A 18 -4.93 -0.37 6.04
N ALA A 19 -5.11 0.37 7.13
CA ALA A 19 -6.34 1.10 7.40
C ALA A 19 -6.63 2.12 6.28
N LEU A 20 -5.62 2.90 5.85
CA LEU A 20 -5.74 3.85 4.75
C LEU A 20 -6.15 3.19 3.42
N ALA A 21 -5.70 1.97 3.16
CA ALA A 21 -6.07 1.22 1.96
C ALA A 21 -7.52 0.72 2.02
N LEU A 22 -7.93 0.13 3.14
CA LEU A 22 -9.19 -0.62 3.23
C LEU A 22 -10.37 0.20 3.72
N ALA A 23 -10.14 1.19 4.60
CA ALA A 23 -11.23 1.99 5.18
C ALA A 23 -12.12 2.66 4.11
N PRO A 24 -11.59 3.27 3.04
CA PRO A 24 -12.44 3.90 2.03
C PRO A 24 -13.43 2.94 1.38
N LEU A 25 -13.00 1.72 1.02
CA LEU A 25 -13.88 0.72 0.43
C LEU A 25 -14.99 0.31 1.40
N LEU A 26 -14.64 0.05 2.67
CA LEU A 26 -15.63 -0.32 3.68
C LEU A 26 -16.66 0.79 3.92
N VAL A 27 -16.20 2.04 4.02
CA VAL A 27 -17.07 3.21 4.20
C VAL A 27 -17.98 3.41 2.98
N PHE A 28 -17.43 3.32 1.76
CA PHE A 28 -18.21 3.56 0.55
C PHE A 28 -19.18 2.43 0.25
N ALA A 29 -18.78 1.17 0.44
CA ALA A 29 -19.68 0.03 0.29
C ALA A 29 -20.85 0.11 1.30
N TRP A 30 -20.58 0.50 2.55
CA TRP A 30 -21.62 0.66 3.56
C TRP A 30 -22.55 1.85 3.28
N ALA A 31 -22.02 3.01 2.88
CA ALA A 31 -22.81 4.23 2.69
C ALA A 31 -23.51 4.29 1.32
N PHE A 32 -22.98 3.62 0.30
CA PHE A 32 -23.35 3.81 -1.11
C PHE A 32 -23.55 2.50 -1.90
N GLY A 33 -23.41 1.33 -1.28
CA GLY A 33 -23.48 0.03 -1.97
C GLY A 33 -24.81 -0.26 -2.67
N ASP A 34 -25.92 0.27 -2.15
CA ASP A 34 -27.26 0.11 -2.72
C ASP A 34 -27.64 1.20 -3.72
N LEU A 35 -26.75 2.16 -3.99
CA LEU A 35 -27.01 3.20 -4.99
C LEU A 35 -27.01 2.61 -6.39
N GLN A 36 -27.92 3.11 -7.24
CA GLN A 36 -27.86 2.83 -8.66
C GLN A 36 -26.55 3.38 -9.24
N ALA A 37 -25.86 2.55 -10.03
CA ALA A 37 -24.59 2.92 -10.65
C ALA A 37 -24.72 4.22 -11.46
N LEU A 38 -23.85 5.19 -11.19
CA LEU A 38 -23.85 6.48 -11.88
C LEU A 38 -23.51 6.31 -13.36
N ILE A 39 -22.53 5.45 -13.65
CA ILE A 39 -22.03 5.19 -15.01
C ILE A 39 -21.61 3.72 -15.13
N ALA A 40 -22.58 2.80 -15.24
CA ALA A 40 -22.34 1.35 -15.24
C ALA A 40 -21.32 0.85 -16.30
N VAL A 41 -21.24 1.52 -17.46
CA VAL A 41 -20.28 1.15 -18.53
C VAL A 41 -18.80 1.27 -18.09
N LEU A 42 -18.52 2.03 -17.03
CA LEU A 42 -17.17 2.18 -16.48
C LEU A 42 -16.74 1.06 -15.53
N ALA A 43 -17.63 0.14 -15.13
CA ALA A 43 -17.28 -0.93 -14.19
C ALA A 43 -16.05 -1.73 -14.64
N MET A 44 -16.07 -2.25 -15.88
CA MET A 44 -14.95 -3.02 -16.43
C MET A 44 -13.68 -2.16 -16.63
N PRO A 45 -13.73 -0.97 -17.26
CA PRO A 45 -12.56 -0.07 -17.33
C PRO A 45 -11.93 0.26 -15.98
N VAL A 46 -12.75 0.52 -14.94
CA VAL A 46 -12.26 0.81 -13.58
C VAL A 46 -11.58 -0.40 -12.97
N PHE A 47 -12.13 -1.61 -13.17
CA PHE A 47 -11.46 -2.82 -12.74
C PHE A 47 -10.10 -3.03 -13.42
N ILE A 48 -10.02 -2.85 -14.74
CA ILE A 48 -8.77 -2.94 -15.50
C ILE A 48 -7.75 -1.91 -14.99
N ALA A 49 -8.18 -0.66 -14.76
CA ALA A 49 -7.33 0.37 -14.17
C ALA A 49 -6.84 -0.02 -12.77
N GLY A 50 -7.70 -0.65 -11.96
CA GLY A 50 -7.37 -1.19 -10.64
C GLY A 50 -6.25 -2.22 -10.71
N VAL A 51 -6.38 -3.21 -11.61
CA VAL A 51 -5.35 -4.24 -11.83
C VAL A 51 -4.06 -3.61 -12.37
N ALA A 52 -4.16 -2.72 -13.37
CA ALA A 52 -3.01 -2.04 -13.96
C ALA A 52 -2.24 -1.20 -12.94
N SER A 53 -2.93 -0.61 -11.95
CA SER A 53 -2.31 0.20 -10.91
C SER A 53 -1.31 -0.59 -10.04
N MET A 54 -1.46 -1.92 -9.94
CA MET A 54 -0.52 -2.79 -9.24
C MET A 54 0.89 -2.69 -9.82
N PHE A 55 1.03 -2.52 -11.14
CA PHE A 55 2.33 -2.46 -11.80
C PHE A 55 3.11 -1.18 -11.44
N LEU A 56 2.42 -0.13 -10.99
CA LEU A 56 3.07 1.09 -10.49
C LEU A 56 3.87 0.84 -9.20
N SER A 57 3.59 -0.25 -8.46
CA SER A 57 4.35 -0.62 -7.27
C SER A 57 5.69 -1.29 -7.59
N LEU A 58 5.89 -1.84 -8.79
CA LEU A 58 7.10 -2.58 -9.16
C LEU A 58 8.39 -1.76 -9.03
N PRO A 59 8.54 -0.58 -9.66
CA PRO A 59 9.76 0.22 -9.51
C PRO A 59 9.95 0.69 -8.06
N ARG A 60 8.87 0.91 -7.32
CA ARG A 60 8.90 1.32 -5.91
C ARG A 60 9.40 0.21 -5.00
N PHE A 61 8.99 -1.03 -5.25
CA PHE A 61 9.50 -2.18 -4.53
C PHE A 61 11.00 -2.40 -4.80
N GLY A 62 11.45 -2.18 -6.05
CA GLY A 62 12.87 -2.20 -6.39
C GLY A 62 13.69 -1.14 -5.62
N ALA A 63 13.18 0.09 -5.52
CA ALA A 63 13.82 1.14 -4.71
C ALA A 63 13.85 0.78 -3.21
N TYR A 64 12.75 0.23 -2.68
CA TYR A 64 12.68 -0.23 -1.29
C TYR A 64 13.71 -1.31 -0.98
N LYS A 65 13.85 -2.32 -1.84
CA LYS A 65 14.87 -3.37 -1.68
C LYS A 65 16.29 -2.79 -1.63
N ARG A 66 16.61 -1.83 -2.51
CA ARG A 66 17.93 -1.16 -2.50
C ARG A 66 18.14 -0.37 -1.21
N ALA A 67 17.12 0.34 -0.72
CA ALA A 67 17.18 1.07 0.54
C ALA A 67 17.35 0.12 1.74
N LEU A 68 16.71 -1.04 1.76
CA LEU A 68 16.91 -2.08 2.79
C LEU A 68 18.38 -2.53 2.83
N ILE A 69 18.95 -2.88 1.67
CA ILE A 69 20.35 -3.31 1.56
C ILE A 69 21.30 -2.19 2.01
N ALA A 70 21.05 -0.95 1.59
CA ALA A 70 21.85 0.20 1.99
C ALA A 70 21.79 0.44 3.52
N THR A 71 20.60 0.29 4.11
CA THR A 71 20.42 0.39 5.57
C THR A 71 21.20 -0.69 6.29
N GLN A 72 21.16 -1.94 5.79
CA GLN A 72 21.89 -3.06 6.39
C GLN A 72 23.41 -2.82 6.37
N LYS A 73 23.94 -2.28 5.27
CA LYS A 73 25.36 -1.94 5.13
C LYS A 73 25.82 -0.78 6.03
N ALA A 74 24.89 0.10 6.40
CA ALA A 74 25.18 1.30 7.19
C ALA A 74 25.05 1.08 8.70
N LEU A 75 24.62 -0.10 9.17
CA LEU A 75 24.51 -0.40 10.59
C LEU A 75 25.85 -0.24 11.30
N ASP A 76 25.80 0.28 12.53
CA ASP A 76 26.97 0.51 13.39
C ASP A 76 27.99 1.51 12.81
N SER A 77 27.55 2.34 11.86
CA SER A 77 28.34 3.43 11.28
C SER A 77 27.67 4.79 11.48
N ASP A 78 28.43 5.87 11.28
CA ASP A 78 27.92 7.24 11.32
C ASP A 78 26.81 7.51 10.28
N ALA A 79 26.74 6.69 9.23
CA ALA A 79 25.71 6.79 8.18
C ALA A 79 24.36 6.14 8.56
N GLU A 80 24.29 5.38 9.65
CA GLU A 80 23.09 4.62 10.07
C GLU A 80 21.82 5.50 10.14
N PRO A 81 21.83 6.68 10.80
CA PRO A 81 20.61 7.49 10.94
C PRO A 81 20.06 7.99 9.59
N GLY A 82 20.97 8.32 8.66
CA GLY A 82 20.62 8.74 7.31
C GLY A 82 19.97 7.61 6.52
N ALA A 83 20.52 6.39 6.62
CA ALA A 83 19.99 5.24 5.93
C ALA A 83 18.58 4.85 6.40
N TRP A 84 18.32 4.90 7.72
CA TRP A 84 16.97 4.69 8.27
C TRP A 84 15.95 5.73 7.77
N THR A 85 16.38 6.99 7.64
CA THR A 85 15.52 8.09 7.16
C THR A 85 15.14 7.89 5.70
N GLU A 86 16.11 7.54 4.85
CA GLU A 86 15.84 7.27 3.44
C GLU A 86 14.99 6.00 3.25
N LEU A 87 15.25 4.94 4.03
CA LEU A 87 14.39 3.76 4.04
C LEU A 87 12.94 4.12 4.38
N ALA A 88 12.73 4.94 5.41
CA ALA A 88 11.39 5.38 5.79
C ALA A 88 10.70 6.17 4.68
N ARG A 89 11.44 7.06 3.99
CA ARG A 89 10.93 7.85 2.87
C ARG A 89 10.51 6.96 1.69
N VAL A 90 11.41 6.08 1.23
CA VAL A 90 11.16 5.20 0.07
C VAL A 90 10.03 4.23 0.38
N ARG A 91 10.02 3.65 1.58
CA ARG A 91 8.95 2.76 2.04
C ARG A 91 7.60 3.46 2.06
N ARG A 92 7.51 4.67 2.61
CA ARG A 92 6.27 5.45 2.66
C ARG A 92 5.68 5.65 1.26
N LEU A 93 6.52 6.05 0.31
CA LEU A 93 6.09 6.21 -1.07
C LEU A 93 5.62 4.89 -1.69
N GLY A 94 6.38 3.80 -1.51
CA GLY A 94 5.98 2.49 -2.01
C GLY A 94 4.65 1.99 -1.46
N MET A 95 4.39 2.25 -0.18
CA MET A 95 3.13 1.89 0.47
C MET A 95 1.94 2.72 -0.02
N LEU A 96 2.12 4.01 -0.34
CA LEU A 96 1.06 4.81 -0.97
C LEU A 96 0.63 4.22 -2.31
N PHE A 97 1.59 3.80 -3.14
CA PHE A 97 1.31 3.14 -4.42
C PHE A 97 0.65 1.77 -4.21
N ALA A 98 1.02 1.04 -3.15
CA ALA A 98 0.38 -0.23 -2.79
C ALA A 98 -1.10 -0.06 -2.40
N CYS A 99 -1.55 1.13 -2.00
CA CYS A 99 -2.95 1.40 -1.68
C CYS A 99 -3.82 1.64 -2.93
N LEU A 100 -3.23 1.91 -4.10
CA LEU A 100 -3.98 2.33 -5.29
C LEU A 100 -5.08 1.34 -5.71
N PRO A 101 -4.85 0.02 -5.77
CA PRO A 101 -5.91 -0.91 -6.17
C PRO A 101 -7.14 -0.82 -5.24
N ALA A 102 -6.95 -0.70 -3.92
CA ALA A 102 -8.04 -0.59 -2.95
C ALA A 102 -8.77 0.76 -3.02
N TRP A 103 -8.07 1.85 -3.33
CA TRP A 103 -8.71 3.14 -3.58
C TRP A 103 -9.54 3.13 -4.86
N ILE A 104 -9.04 2.51 -5.93
CA ILE A 104 -9.81 2.30 -7.16
C ILE A 104 -11.03 1.40 -6.88
N SER A 105 -10.86 0.37 -6.06
CA SER A 105 -11.97 -0.47 -5.58
C SER A 105 -13.03 0.34 -4.83
N ALA A 106 -12.63 1.22 -3.91
CA ALA A 106 -13.57 2.08 -3.20
C ALA A 106 -14.38 2.95 -4.16
N LEU A 107 -13.72 3.63 -5.11
CA LEU A 107 -14.39 4.46 -6.11
C LEU A 107 -15.28 3.65 -7.06
N SER A 108 -15.00 2.35 -7.22
CA SER A 108 -15.77 1.49 -8.13
C SER A 108 -17.20 1.21 -7.65
N VAL A 109 -17.49 1.44 -6.37
CA VAL A 109 -18.85 1.38 -5.80
C VAL A 109 -19.80 2.29 -6.60
N PHE A 110 -19.35 3.49 -6.98
CA PHE A 110 -20.19 4.46 -7.69
C PHE A 110 -20.48 4.10 -9.16
N VAL A 111 -19.71 3.18 -9.75
CA VAL A 111 -19.92 2.69 -11.12
C VAL A 111 -20.52 1.28 -11.15
N GLY A 112 -20.94 0.75 -10.00
CA GLY A 112 -21.59 -0.54 -9.89
C GLY A 112 -20.67 -1.72 -10.17
N LEU A 113 -19.37 -1.62 -9.84
CA LEU A 113 -18.50 -2.79 -9.93
C LEU A 113 -18.92 -3.84 -8.90
N GLU A 114 -19.01 -5.09 -9.31
CA GLU A 114 -19.39 -6.21 -8.44
C GLU A 114 -18.45 -6.38 -7.23
N ALA A 115 -18.98 -6.92 -6.13
CA ALA A 115 -18.24 -7.09 -4.87
C ALA A 115 -16.99 -7.98 -5.02
N VAL A 116 -17.04 -9.01 -5.88
CA VAL A 116 -15.90 -9.92 -6.08
C VAL A 116 -14.68 -9.18 -6.65
N PRO A 117 -14.76 -8.47 -7.80
CA PRO A 117 -13.72 -7.58 -8.29
C PRO A 117 -13.23 -6.55 -7.25
N GLN A 118 -14.13 -5.95 -6.48
CA GLN A 118 -13.78 -5.00 -5.42
C GLN A 118 -12.88 -5.64 -4.36
N ILE A 119 -13.27 -6.82 -3.87
CA ILE A 119 -12.52 -7.59 -2.88
C ILE A 119 -11.16 -8.02 -3.42
N LEU A 120 -11.09 -8.45 -4.69
CA LEU A 120 -9.82 -8.81 -5.32
C LEU A 120 -8.84 -7.64 -5.33
N LEU A 121 -9.29 -6.44 -5.70
CA LEU A 121 -8.45 -5.23 -5.67
C LEU A 121 -8.03 -4.83 -4.24
N ALA A 122 -8.91 -5.02 -3.25
CA ALA A 122 -8.57 -4.80 -1.85
C ALA A 122 -7.47 -5.78 -1.36
N ILE A 123 -7.62 -7.07 -1.69
CA ILE A 123 -6.63 -8.11 -1.37
C ILE A 123 -5.31 -7.83 -2.09
N SER A 124 -5.34 -7.40 -3.36
CA SER A 124 -4.15 -6.99 -4.10
C SER A 124 -3.36 -5.91 -3.36
N SER A 125 -4.04 -4.91 -2.79
CA SER A 125 -3.37 -3.88 -1.98
C SER A 125 -2.77 -4.43 -0.69
N LEU A 126 -3.46 -5.35 -0.01
CA LEU A 126 -2.93 -6.04 1.17
C LEU A 126 -1.65 -6.82 0.83
N VAL A 127 -1.66 -7.59 -0.26
CA VAL A 127 -0.48 -8.34 -0.73
C VAL A 127 0.68 -7.40 -1.04
N LEU A 128 0.42 -6.30 -1.76
CA LEU A 128 1.44 -5.30 -2.07
C LEU A 128 2.00 -4.62 -0.81
N LEU A 129 1.14 -4.25 0.14
CA LEU A 129 1.56 -3.68 1.43
C LEU A 129 2.43 -4.66 2.21
N TYR A 130 2.13 -5.96 2.15
CA TYR A 130 2.93 -6.98 2.82
C TYR A 130 4.38 -7.03 2.33
N LEU A 131 4.63 -6.71 1.05
CA LEU A 131 5.99 -6.59 0.50
C LEU A 131 6.85 -5.52 1.22
N TYR A 132 6.21 -4.54 1.86
CA TYR A 132 6.88 -3.46 2.60
C TYR A 132 6.97 -3.73 4.12
N ARG A 133 6.76 -4.97 4.58
CA ARG A 133 7.14 -5.38 5.94
C ARG A 133 8.65 -5.28 6.10
N ILE A 134 9.09 -4.76 7.24
CA ILE A 134 10.52 -4.71 7.58
C ILE A 134 11.00 -6.14 7.89
N PRO A 135 12.06 -6.63 7.23
CA PRO A 135 12.65 -7.93 7.53
C PRO A 135 13.23 -7.98 8.95
N ARG A 136 13.21 -9.16 9.56
CA ARG A 136 13.86 -9.41 10.86
C ARG A 136 15.38 -9.20 10.84
N GLN A 137 16.01 -9.19 9.67
CA GLN A 137 17.46 -9.07 9.50
C GLN A 137 18.00 -7.65 9.74
N LEU A 138 17.13 -6.63 9.76
CA LEU A 138 17.51 -5.23 10.01
C LEU A 138 17.36 -4.84 11.49
N GLY A 139 17.20 -5.82 12.40
CA GLY A 139 17.07 -5.60 13.84
C GLY A 139 16.90 -6.90 14.61
#